data_AF-A0A2V2YT35-F1
#
_entry.id   AF-A0A2V2YT35-F1
#
_cell.length_a   1.000
_cell.length_b   1.000
_cell.length_c   1.000
_cell.angle_alpha   90.00
_cell.angle_beta   90.00
_cell.angle_gamma   90.00
#
_symmetry.space_group_name_H-M   'P 1'
#
loop_
_entity.id
_entity.type
_entity.pdbx_description
1 polymer ?
#
loop_
_entity_poly.entity_id
_entity_poly.type
_entity_poly.pdbx_seq_one_letter_code
_entity_poly.pdbx_strand_id
1 'polypeptide(L)'
;MLEWIKYDPMSRAIESHRNHLVTDGHRVLIAQHAKVIGTGEYSWMINDALIGWVTHWATINLPVEEDQRQPIDYKTRYEALVQSVKDGLGEWPPAKSAEDLAGWIESTCPFVGDLWVD
;
A
#
# COMPACT_ATOMS: atom_id res chain seq x y z
N MET A 1 -12.11 25.90 4.95
CA MET A 1 -10.92 26.19 5.77
C MET A 1 -10.55 24.88 6.47
N LEU A 2 -9.29 24.43 6.42
CA LEU A 2 -8.89 23.18 7.06
C LEU A 2 -8.90 23.35 8.58
N GLU A 3 -9.47 22.39 9.30
CA GLU A 3 -9.50 22.37 10.75
C GLU A 3 -8.21 21.71 11.27
N TRP A 4 -7.40 22.49 11.99
CA TRP A 4 -6.18 22.01 12.63
C TRP A 4 -6.45 21.57 14.06
N ILE A 5 -6.13 20.32 14.35
CA ILE A 5 -6.33 19.69 15.65
C ILE A 5 -4.97 19.60 16.34
N LYS A 6 -4.91 20.01 17.62
CA LYS A 6 -3.70 19.88 18.42
C LYS A 6 -3.32 18.42 18.58
N TYR A 7 -2.06 18.10 18.34
CA TYR A 7 -1.55 16.75 18.44
C TYR A 7 -1.39 16.31 19.91
N ASP A 8 -1.83 15.09 20.19
CA ASP A 8 -1.66 14.39 21.47
C ASP A 8 -1.02 13.01 21.20
N PRO A 9 0.24 12.78 21.62
CA PRO A 9 0.95 11.51 21.42
C PRO A 9 0.29 10.29 22.08
N MET A 10 -0.62 10.50 23.04
CA MET A 10 -1.33 9.43 23.73
C MET A 10 -2.70 9.12 23.09
N SER A 11 -3.13 9.95 22.14
CA SER A 11 -4.44 9.82 21.52
C SER A 11 -4.49 8.70 20.49
N ARG A 12 -5.45 7.79 20.66
CA ARG A 12 -5.78 6.74 19.69
C ARG A 12 -6.82 7.17 18.65
N ALA A 13 -7.31 8.40 18.74
CA ALA A 13 -8.37 8.88 17.87
C ALA A 13 -7.90 9.13 16.42
N ILE A 14 -6.59 9.20 16.20
CA ILE A 14 -5.98 9.49 14.91
C ILE A 14 -5.77 8.18 14.14
N GLU A 15 -6.36 8.08 12.94
CA GLU A 15 -6.29 6.89 12.10
C GLU A 15 -4.86 6.64 11.58
N SER A 16 -4.28 5.49 11.87
CA SER A 16 -2.89 5.20 11.47
C SER A 16 -2.67 4.87 10.00
N HIS A 17 -3.72 4.48 9.28
CA HIS A 17 -3.63 3.98 7.90
C HIS A 17 -3.91 5.07 6.84
N ARG A 18 -4.05 6.34 7.26
CA ARG A 18 -4.33 7.45 6.36
C ARG A 18 -3.24 8.51 6.43
N ASN A 19 -3.04 9.17 5.29
CA ASN A 19 -2.20 10.35 5.19
C ASN A 19 -2.92 11.52 5.86
N HIS A 20 -2.18 12.27 6.67
CA HIS A 20 -2.65 13.48 7.33
C HIS A 20 -1.72 14.63 6.99
N LEU A 21 -2.24 15.85 7.05
CA LEU A 21 -1.40 17.04 7.08
C LEU A 21 -0.91 17.24 8.51
N VAL A 22 0.38 17.51 8.68
CA VAL A 22 1.02 17.77 9.97
C VAL A 22 1.81 19.07 9.94
N THR A 23 1.91 19.76 11.09
CA THR A 23 2.62 21.04 11.17
C THR A 23 3.23 21.33 12.56
N ASP A 24 4.31 22.10 12.57
CA ASP A 24 4.90 22.78 13.74
C ASP A 24 4.53 24.28 13.81
N GLY A 25 3.68 24.77 12.89
CA GLY A 25 3.38 26.19 12.73
C GLY A 25 4.31 26.94 11.76
N HIS A 26 5.42 26.32 11.33
CA HIS A 26 6.34 26.89 10.34
C HIS A 26 6.26 26.18 8.99
N ARG A 27 6.02 24.87 8.99
CA ARG A 27 5.92 24.04 7.77
C ARG A 27 4.74 23.09 7.86
N VAL A 28 4.23 22.70 6.69
CA VAL A 28 3.17 21.71 6.54
C VAL A 28 3.70 20.56 5.71
N LEU A 29 3.56 19.33 6.21
CA LEU A 29 3.97 18.10 5.51
C LEU A 29 2.82 17.09 5.50
N ILE A 30 2.94 16.06 4.66
CA ILE A 30 2.07 14.88 4.70
C ILE A 30 2.79 13.79 5.49
N ALA A 31 2.13 13.22 6.48
CA ALA A 31 2.66 12.14 7.32
C ALA A 31 1.58 11.12 7.67
N GLN A 32 2.02 9.92 8.07
CA GLN A 32 1.15 8.88 8.60
C GLN A 32 1.32 8.77 10.12
N HIS A 33 0.23 8.46 10.82
CA HIS A 33 0.25 8.28 12.26
C HIS A 33 0.62 6.83 12.59
N ALA A 34 1.64 6.58 13.39
CA ALA A 34 2.12 5.24 13.67
C ALA A 34 2.28 5.02 15.17
N LYS A 35 2.01 3.79 15.63
CA LYS A 35 2.31 3.39 17.00
C LYS A 35 3.81 3.13 17.13
N VAL A 36 4.44 3.71 18.15
CA VAL A 36 5.84 3.43 18.46
C VAL A 36 5.91 2.13 19.25
N ILE A 37 6.70 1.18 18.74
CA ILE A 37 6.87 -0.13 19.38
C ILE A 37 7.59 0.06 20.72
N GLY A 38 7.04 -0.51 21.78
CA GLY A 38 7.67 -0.54 23.11
C GLY A 38 7.40 0.66 24.02
N THR A 39 6.87 1.78 23.52
CA THR A 39 6.58 2.96 24.36
C THR A 39 5.10 3.09 24.72
N GLY A 40 4.21 2.48 23.93
CA GLY A 40 2.76 2.63 24.08
C GLY A 40 2.23 3.97 23.56
N GLU A 41 3.11 4.81 23.04
CA GLU A 41 2.82 6.12 22.46
C GLU A 41 2.64 6.02 20.95
N TYR A 42 2.14 7.09 20.36
CA TYR A 42 2.06 7.27 18.92
C TYR A 42 3.00 8.39 18.48
N SER A 43 3.39 8.35 17.21
CA SER A 43 4.23 9.34 16.58
C SER A 43 3.88 9.46 15.09
N TRP A 44 4.51 10.40 14.41
CA TRP A 44 4.29 10.66 12.99
C TRP A 44 5.44 10.09 12.17
N MET A 45 5.14 9.58 10.99
CA MET A 45 6.11 8.96 10.09
C MET A 45 6.04 9.57 8.69
N ILE A 46 7.21 9.85 8.12
CA ILE A 46 7.39 10.29 6.73
C ILE A 46 8.52 9.45 6.13
N ASN A 47 8.28 8.78 5.00
CA ASN A 47 9.27 7.94 4.33
C ASN A 47 10.02 7.01 5.31
N ASP A 48 9.25 6.25 6.11
CA ASP A 48 9.75 5.33 7.15
C ASP A 48 10.54 5.96 8.31
N ALA A 49 10.66 7.30 8.36
CA ALA A 49 11.31 8.02 9.44
C ALA A 49 10.30 8.62 10.42
N LEU A 50 10.50 8.39 11.72
CA LEU A 50 9.71 9.02 12.77
C LEU A 50 10.08 10.51 12.93
N ILE A 51 9.07 11.36 13.11
CA ILE A 51 9.24 12.79 13.37
C ILE A 51 8.57 13.18 14.70
N GLY A 52 9.32 13.88 15.55
CA GLY A 52 8.87 14.25 16.91
C GLY A 52 8.47 15.71 17.09
N TRP A 53 8.51 16.53 16.04
CA TRP A 53 8.29 17.99 16.13
C TRP A 53 6.86 18.43 15.84
N VAL A 54 5.96 17.49 15.50
CA VAL A 54 4.58 17.81 15.10
C VAL A 54 3.79 18.35 16.28
N THR A 55 3.09 19.47 16.06
CA THR A 55 2.25 20.12 17.08
C THR A 55 0.76 20.05 16.77
N HIS A 56 0.41 20.03 15.48
CA HIS A 56 -0.97 19.97 15.00
C HIS A 56 -1.07 19.09 13.77
N TRP A 57 -2.26 18.56 13.53
CA TRP A 57 -2.58 17.75 12.37
C TRP A 57 -3.97 18.10 11.83
N ALA A 58 -4.23 17.75 10.58
CA ALA A 58 -5.52 17.89 9.94
C ALA A 58 -5.76 16.69 9.03
N THR A 59 -7.04 16.28 8.89
CA THR A 59 -7.42 15.28 7.89
C THR A 59 -7.18 15.85 6.49
N ILE A 60 -6.56 15.05 5.64
CA ILE A 60 -6.49 15.39 4.23
C ILE A 60 -7.75 14.83 3.57
N ASN A 61 -8.67 15.70 3.19
CA ASN A 61 -9.68 15.36 2.20
C ASN A 61 -9.02 15.44 0.82
N LEU A 62 -8.06 14.56 0.56
CA LEU A 62 -7.76 14.27 -0.84
C LEU A 62 -9.06 13.70 -1.41
N PRO A 63 -9.49 14.07 -2.64
CA PRO A 63 -10.34 13.16 -3.37
C PRO A 63 -9.57 11.86 -3.33
N VAL A 64 -10.12 10.89 -2.62
CA VAL A 64 -9.67 9.52 -2.77
C VAL A 64 -9.87 9.32 -4.26
N GLU A 65 -8.79 9.39 -5.05
CA GLU A 65 -8.68 8.42 -6.11
C GLU A 65 -8.84 7.13 -5.34
N GLU A 66 -10.09 6.66 -5.25
CA GLU A 66 -10.38 5.27 -4.95
C GLU A 66 -9.36 4.57 -5.78
N ASP A 67 -8.41 3.94 -5.09
CA ASP A 67 -7.32 3.19 -5.65
C ASP A 67 -7.87 2.60 -6.95
N GLN A 68 -7.52 3.20 -8.10
CA GLN A 68 -8.04 2.76 -9.39
C GLN A 68 -7.41 1.42 -9.77
N ARG A 69 -6.75 0.75 -8.82
CA ARG A 69 -7.00 -0.68 -8.64
C ARG A 69 -8.49 -0.89 -8.42
N GLN A 70 -9.24 -0.85 -9.52
CA GLN A 70 -10.39 -1.72 -9.67
C GLN A 70 -10.01 -3.04 -9.00
N PRO A 71 -10.85 -3.62 -8.14
CA PRO A 71 -10.57 -4.94 -7.59
C PRO A 71 -10.28 -5.79 -8.80
N ILE A 72 -8.99 -6.11 -9.02
CA ILE A 72 -8.63 -6.88 -10.19
C ILE A 72 -9.33 -8.17 -9.91
N ASP A 73 -10.38 -8.46 -10.70
CA ASP A 73 -11.11 -9.69 -10.54
C ASP A 73 -10.06 -10.78 -10.69
N TYR A 74 -9.64 -11.34 -9.55
CA TYR A 74 -8.49 -12.23 -9.46
C TYR A 74 -8.70 -13.42 -10.40
N LYS A 75 -9.97 -13.76 -10.64
CA LYS A 75 -10.41 -14.72 -11.63
C LYS A 75 -10.10 -14.27 -13.06
N THR A 76 -10.48 -13.05 -13.46
CA THR A 76 -10.17 -12.51 -14.80
C THR A 76 -8.66 -12.41 -15.05
N ARG A 77 -7.85 -11.96 -14.07
CA ARG A 77 -6.38 -11.91 -14.23
C ARG A 77 -5.77 -13.31 -14.29
N TYR A 78 -6.28 -14.25 -13.50
CA TYR A 78 -5.87 -15.65 -13.55
C TYR A 78 -6.21 -16.29 -14.90
N GLU A 79 -7.43 -16.11 -15.40
CA GLU A 79 -7.87 -16.63 -16.70
C GLU A 79 -7.04 -16.05 -17.85
N ALA A 80 -6.75 -14.75 -17.82
CA ALA A 80 -5.88 -14.10 -18.82
C ALA A 80 -4.44 -14.64 -18.78
N LEU A 81 -3.88 -14.84 -17.57
CA LEU A 81 -2.55 -15.41 -17.39
C LEU A 81 -2.48 -16.86 -17.89
N VAL A 82 -3.46 -17.68 -17.53
CA VAL A 82 -3.56 -19.08 -18.01
C VAL A 82 -3.71 -19.13 -19.53
N GLN A 83 -4.46 -18.22 -20.14
CA GLN A 83 -4.61 -18.16 -21.58
C GLN A 83 -3.31 -17.71 -22.28
N SER A 84 -2.59 -16.72 -21.75
CA SER A 84 -1.29 -16.33 -22.28
C SER A 84 -0.24 -17.45 -22.18
N VAL A 85 -0.28 -18.24 -21.09
CA VAL A 85 0.58 -19.42 -20.91
C VAL A 85 0.25 -20.50 -21.95
N LYS A 86 -1.04 -20.78 -22.21
CA LYS A 86 -1.42 -21.68 -23.31
C LYS A 86 -0.90 -21.21 -24.65
N ASP A 87 -1.10 -19.92 -24.94
CA ASP A 87 -0.78 -19.37 -26.25
C ASP A 87 0.73 -19.37 -26.49
N GLY A 88 1.54 -19.28 -25.43
CA GLY A 88 3.01 -19.36 -25.49
C GLY A 88 3.59 -20.78 -25.44
N LEU A 89 3.00 -21.71 -24.68
CA LEU A 89 3.57 -23.04 -24.43
C LEU A 89 2.79 -24.20 -25.06
N GLY A 90 1.58 -23.96 -25.58
CA GLY A 90 0.72 -24.98 -26.18
C GLY A 90 0.12 -26.00 -25.20
N GLU A 91 0.49 -25.95 -23.92
CA GLU A 91 0.06 -26.87 -22.86
C GLU A 91 -0.66 -26.14 -21.72
N TRP A 92 -1.61 -26.82 -21.06
CA TRP A 92 -2.30 -26.28 -19.90
C TRP A 92 -1.42 -26.48 -18.64
N PRO A 93 -1.14 -25.41 -17.89
CA PRO A 93 -0.34 -25.54 -16.68
C PRO A 93 -1.09 -26.40 -15.63
N PRO A 94 -0.41 -27.30 -14.89
CA PRO A 94 -1.04 -28.16 -13.88
C PRO A 94 -1.35 -27.41 -12.57
N ALA A 95 -1.59 -26.09 -12.61
CA ALA A 95 -1.80 -25.24 -11.45
C ALA A 95 -3.27 -25.16 -11.05
N LYS A 96 -3.55 -25.20 -9.74
CA LYS A 96 -4.91 -25.11 -9.18
C LYS A 96 -5.21 -23.77 -8.53
N SER A 97 -4.20 -22.90 -8.43
CA SER A 97 -4.27 -21.55 -7.87
C SER A 97 -3.28 -20.62 -8.59
N ALA A 98 -3.42 -19.31 -8.39
CA ALA A 98 -2.51 -18.32 -8.96
C ALA A 98 -1.08 -18.43 -8.41
N GLU A 99 -0.94 -18.80 -7.13
CA GLU A 99 0.35 -19.01 -6.47
C GLU A 99 1.06 -20.25 -7.03
N ASP A 100 0.31 -21.35 -7.24
CA ASP A 100 0.84 -22.56 -7.90
C ASP A 100 1.28 -22.28 -9.34
N LEU A 101 0.53 -21.43 -10.04
CA LEU A 101 0.83 -21.06 -11.43
C LEU A 101 2.11 -20.21 -11.50
N ALA A 102 2.26 -19.23 -10.61
CA ALA A 102 3.46 -18.42 -10.54
C ALA A 102 4.71 -19.28 -10.26
N GLY A 103 4.64 -20.17 -9.26
CA GLY A 103 5.73 -21.09 -8.96
C GLY A 103 6.05 -22.07 -10.10
N TRP A 104 5.03 -22.55 -10.82
CA TRP A 104 5.24 -23.40 -11.99
C TRP A 104 5.91 -22.64 -13.15
N ILE A 105 5.47 -21.42 -13.45
CA ILE A 105 6.06 -20.56 -14.49
C ILE A 105 7.53 -20.27 -14.16
N GLU A 106 7.84 -19.91 -12.91
CA GLU A 106 9.24 -19.67 -12.48
C GLU A 106 10.12 -20.91 -12.65
N SER A 107 9.59 -22.10 -12.36
CA SER A 107 10.33 -23.35 -12.49
C SER A 107 10.51 -23.82 -13.94
N THR A 108 9.55 -23.51 -14.82
CA THR A 108 9.47 -24.05 -16.19
C THR A 108 9.97 -23.05 -17.23
N CYS A 109 9.91 -21.75 -16.93
CA CYS A 109 10.28 -20.64 -17.81
C CYS A 109 11.01 -19.53 -17.02
N PRO A 110 12.29 -19.74 -16.64
CA PRO A 110 13.06 -18.78 -15.85
C PRO A 110 13.30 -17.42 -16.54
N PHE A 111 12.93 -17.26 -17.81
CA PHE A 111 13.08 -16.03 -18.59
C PHE A 111 11.83 -15.12 -18.60
N VAL A 112 10.70 -15.55 -18.00
CA VAL A 112 9.45 -14.77 -18.00
C VAL A 112 9.31 -13.90 -16.73
N GLY A 113 10.10 -14.15 -15.69
CA GLY A 113 10.05 -13.42 -14.41
C GLY A 113 10.32 -11.91 -14.53
N ASP A 114 11.06 -11.48 -15.55
CA ASP A 114 11.44 -10.07 -15.73
C ASP A 114 10.44 -9.25 -16.56
N LEU A 115 9.37 -9.86 -17.12
CA LEU A 115 8.45 -9.16 -18.02
C LEU A 115 7.19 -8.60 -17.34
N TRP A 116 7.02 -8.81 -16.02
CA TRP A 116 5.75 -8.55 -15.32
C TRP A 116 5.89 -7.67 -14.06
N VAL A 117 7.00 -6.95 -13.92
CA VAL A 117 7.16 -5.90 -12.90
C VAL A 117 7.40 -4.57 -13.61
N ASP A 118 6.29 -3.94 -14.03
CA ASP A 118 6.10 -2.48 -14.11
C ASP A 118 4.60 -2.18 -13.94
#